data_AF-A0A6M6DT55-F1
#
_entry.id   AF-A0A6M6DT55-F1
#
_cell.length_a   1.000
_cell.length_b   1.000
_cell.length_c   1.000
_cell.angle_alpha   90.00
_cell.angle_beta   90.00
_cell.angle_gamma   90.00
#
_symmetry.space_group_name_H-M   'P 1'
#
loop_
_entity.id
_entity.type
_entity.pdbx_description
1 polymer ?
#
loop_
_entity_poly.entity_id
_entity_poly.type
_entity_poly.pdbx_seq_one_letter_code
_entity_poly.pdbx_strand_id
1 'polypeptide(L)'
;MESEKDYVILRKTITTLSTSFILAYLLTITGLVQQLTDGEELSYHTGNDMAGWFLVYLFYVGAVIAVYGNFVSVILDAIRKKWLPNMRWLFVFFHGILGLINGLFFQDTYLAYYGMAAAMLYACIDLWIERRIDREKSTKVLLIIPLILLLLSWSILEAISPSLPPFTKEDAIEFATSGEGTDIDLFPDKAGTWKGTFEGYHVQRSTRAKKLNKELYLVTFEENWTHGKRKGHYVMSYKVNRSSVSGYGGSGTTPPYYEKVLEQ
;
A
#
# COMPACT_ATOMS: atom_id res chain seq x y z
N MET A 1 -11.12 2.64 44.02
CA MET A 1 -12.09 3.59 43.48
C MET A 1 -11.36 4.32 42.37
N GLU A 2 -11.50 3.87 41.12
CA GLU A 2 -10.94 4.62 39.97
C GLU A 2 -11.50 6.04 40.00
N SER A 3 -10.65 7.04 39.77
CA SER A 3 -11.13 8.42 39.71
C SER A 3 -12.06 8.57 38.50
N GLU A 4 -13.01 9.53 38.54
CA GLU A 4 -13.89 9.82 37.40
C GLU A 4 -13.10 10.05 36.09
N LYS A 5 -11.89 10.57 36.21
CA LYS A 5 -10.95 10.75 35.10
C LYS A 5 -10.48 9.42 34.52
N ASP A 6 -10.11 8.46 35.34
CA ASP A 6 -9.63 7.14 34.91
C ASP A 6 -10.74 6.38 34.16
N TYR A 7 -11.97 6.46 34.65
CA TYR A 7 -13.15 5.90 33.98
C TYR A 7 -13.34 6.48 32.56
N VAL A 8 -13.27 7.81 32.43
CA VAL A 8 -13.44 8.48 31.13
C VAL A 8 -12.31 8.10 30.18
N ILE A 9 -11.05 8.12 30.65
CA ILE A 9 -9.88 7.76 29.85
C ILE A 9 -9.98 6.32 29.35
N LEU A 10 -10.30 5.37 30.24
CA LEU A 10 -10.45 3.96 29.88
C LEU A 10 -11.54 3.76 28.84
N ARG A 11 -12.72 4.33 29.06
CA ARG A 11 -13.85 4.23 28.12
C ARG A 11 -13.48 4.76 26.75
N LYS A 12 -12.93 5.98 26.69
CA LYS A 12 -12.56 6.65 25.43
C LYS A 12 -11.46 5.92 24.68
N THR A 13 -10.52 5.33 25.40
CA THR A 13 -9.45 4.50 24.81
C THR A 13 -10.02 3.25 24.16
N ILE A 14 -10.89 2.51 24.86
CA ILE A 14 -11.52 1.29 24.31
C ILE A 14 -12.42 1.65 23.12
N THR A 15 -13.22 2.72 23.21
CA THR A 15 -14.05 3.20 22.09
C THR A 15 -13.18 3.50 20.87
N THR A 16 -12.11 4.29 21.06
CA THR A 16 -11.18 4.67 19.99
C THR A 16 -10.58 3.45 19.31
N LEU A 17 -9.99 2.52 20.09
CA LEU A 17 -9.37 1.31 19.54
C LEU A 17 -10.39 0.46 18.80
N SER A 18 -11.57 0.23 19.39
CA SER A 18 -12.60 -0.62 18.80
C SER A 18 -13.15 -0.02 17.50
N THR A 19 -13.50 1.27 17.50
CA THR A 19 -14.01 1.95 16.31
C THR A 19 -12.97 2.00 15.20
N SER A 20 -11.73 2.36 15.53
CA SER A 20 -10.64 2.46 14.53
C SER A 20 -10.36 1.11 13.90
N PHE A 21 -10.35 0.03 14.70
CA PHE A 21 -10.19 -1.32 14.18
C PHE A 21 -11.31 -1.70 13.23
N ILE A 22 -12.58 -1.52 13.65
CA ILE A 22 -13.73 -1.87 12.83
C ILE A 22 -13.69 -1.11 11.49
N LEU A 23 -13.42 0.19 11.52
CA LEU A 23 -13.34 1.01 10.30
C LEU A 23 -12.17 0.60 9.42
N ALA A 24 -10.97 0.40 9.97
CA ALA A 24 -9.82 -0.05 9.22
C ALA A 24 -10.07 -1.40 8.54
N TYR A 25 -10.69 -2.33 9.27
CA TYR A 25 -11.07 -3.63 8.73
C TYR A 25 -12.09 -3.50 7.60
N LEU A 26 -13.16 -2.71 7.79
CA LEU A 26 -14.16 -2.47 6.76
C LEU A 26 -13.56 -1.85 5.49
N LEU A 27 -12.74 -0.81 5.63
CA LEU A 27 -12.06 -0.15 4.50
C LEU A 27 -11.17 -1.13 3.74
N THR A 28 -10.43 -1.97 4.46
CA THR A 28 -9.55 -2.97 3.85
C THR A 28 -10.35 -4.00 3.05
N ILE A 29 -11.44 -4.52 3.62
CA ILE A 29 -12.30 -5.50 2.93
C ILE A 29 -13.03 -4.85 1.75
N THR A 30 -13.50 -3.61 1.87
CA THR A 30 -14.13 -2.88 0.75
C THR A 30 -13.14 -2.69 -0.39
N GLY A 31 -11.88 -2.31 -0.10
CA GLY A 31 -10.83 -2.19 -1.12
C GLY A 31 -10.56 -3.53 -1.82
N LEU A 32 -10.44 -4.62 -1.07
CA LEU A 32 -10.26 -5.96 -1.64
C LEU A 32 -11.45 -6.40 -2.50
N VAL A 33 -12.68 -6.17 -2.04
CA VAL A 33 -13.89 -6.51 -2.81
C VAL A 33 -13.97 -5.68 -4.09
N GLN A 34 -13.61 -4.40 -4.03
CA GLN A 34 -13.57 -3.54 -5.20
C GLN A 34 -12.55 -4.05 -6.22
N GLN A 35 -11.33 -4.36 -5.78
CA GLN A 35 -10.29 -4.95 -6.63
C GLN A 35 -10.78 -6.20 -7.38
N LEU A 36 -11.43 -7.12 -6.65
CA LEU A 36 -12.00 -8.34 -7.24
C LEU A 36 -13.17 -8.05 -8.21
N THR A 37 -13.95 -7.01 -7.93
CA THR A 37 -15.09 -6.62 -8.78
C THR A 37 -14.60 -5.98 -10.08
N ASP A 38 -13.48 -5.28 -10.04
CA ASP A 38 -12.82 -4.68 -11.20
C ASP A 38 -12.10 -5.72 -12.08
N GLY A 39 -12.12 -7.00 -11.68
CA GLY A 39 -11.58 -8.12 -12.43
C GLY A 39 -10.08 -8.35 -12.22
N GLU A 40 -9.49 -7.72 -11.21
CA GLU A 40 -8.10 -7.98 -10.85
C GLU A 40 -7.96 -9.34 -10.18
N GLU A 41 -6.88 -10.05 -10.52
CA GLU A 41 -6.52 -11.30 -9.87
C GLU A 41 -5.86 -11.03 -8.51
N LEU A 42 -5.99 -11.99 -7.60
CA LEU A 42 -5.32 -11.93 -6.31
C LEU A 42 -3.78 -11.91 -6.49
N SER A 43 -3.11 -11.03 -5.76
CA SER A 43 -1.65 -10.96 -5.74
C SER A 43 -1.05 -12.12 -4.95
N TYR A 44 0.20 -12.47 -5.25
CA TYR A 44 1.00 -13.30 -4.34
C TYR A 44 1.07 -12.61 -2.97
N HIS A 45 0.88 -13.36 -1.88
CA HIS A 45 0.79 -12.82 -0.52
C HIS A 45 -0.36 -11.81 -0.28
N THR A 46 -1.55 -12.07 -0.85
CA THR A 46 -2.75 -11.23 -0.60
C THR A 46 -3.02 -11.05 0.90
N GLY A 47 -2.76 -12.07 1.72
CA GLY A 47 -2.92 -11.96 3.18
C GLY A 47 -2.07 -10.83 3.75
N ASN A 48 -0.79 -10.77 3.38
CA ASN A 48 0.12 -9.70 3.81
C ASN A 48 -0.29 -8.33 3.27
N ASP A 49 -0.74 -8.26 2.01
CA ASP A 49 -1.24 -7.01 1.43
C ASP A 49 -2.46 -6.48 2.21
N MET A 50 -3.41 -7.37 2.55
CA MET A 50 -4.56 -7.02 3.41
C MET A 50 -4.09 -6.50 4.77
N ALA A 51 -3.17 -7.20 5.43
CA ALA A 51 -2.65 -6.77 6.74
C ALA A 51 -1.92 -5.42 6.66
N GLY A 52 -1.17 -5.18 5.58
CA GLY A 52 -0.51 -3.91 5.30
C GLY A 52 -1.50 -2.75 5.19
N TRP A 53 -2.51 -2.89 4.33
CA TRP A 53 -3.56 -1.87 4.18
C TRP A 53 -4.38 -1.65 5.45
N PHE A 54 -4.68 -2.73 6.17
CA PHE A 54 -5.33 -2.64 7.48
C PHE A 54 -4.53 -1.76 8.45
N LEU A 55 -3.20 -1.95 8.54
CA LEU A 55 -2.35 -1.13 9.41
C LEU A 55 -2.34 0.34 8.97
N VAL A 56 -2.23 0.60 7.65
CA VAL A 56 -2.29 1.97 7.10
C VAL A 56 -3.59 2.66 7.52
N TYR A 57 -4.74 2.01 7.31
CA TYR A 57 -6.03 2.57 7.71
C TYR A 57 -6.17 2.69 9.23
N LEU A 58 -5.67 1.71 10.00
CA LEU A 58 -5.73 1.73 11.46
C LEU A 58 -4.97 2.94 12.01
N PHE A 59 -3.78 3.24 11.51
CA PHE A 59 -3.03 4.41 11.95
C PHE A 59 -3.67 5.71 11.48
N TYR A 60 -4.12 5.77 10.23
CA TYR A 60 -4.73 6.98 9.68
C TYR A 60 -6.05 7.33 10.39
N VAL A 61 -7.02 6.41 10.37
CA VAL A 61 -8.33 6.60 11.01
C VAL A 61 -8.17 6.66 12.53
N GLY A 62 -7.29 5.83 13.09
CA GLY A 62 -7.01 5.80 14.53
C GLY A 62 -6.48 7.13 15.05
N ALA A 63 -5.55 7.78 14.35
CA ALA A 63 -5.05 9.09 14.74
C ALA A 63 -6.15 10.16 14.73
N VAL A 64 -6.98 10.18 13.68
CA VAL A 64 -8.11 11.12 13.56
C VAL A 64 -9.12 10.93 14.70
N ILE A 65 -9.52 9.69 14.99
CA ILE A 65 -10.46 9.40 16.08
C ILE A 65 -9.82 9.70 17.45
N ALA A 66 -8.56 9.33 17.64
CA ALA A 66 -7.84 9.53 18.89
C ALA A 66 -7.78 11.01 19.29
N VAL A 67 -7.56 11.90 18.31
CA VAL A 67 -7.45 13.34 18.54
C VAL A 67 -8.83 14.01 18.43
N TYR A 68 -9.38 14.08 17.21
CA TYR A 68 -10.61 14.82 16.92
C TYR A 68 -11.84 14.14 17.52
N GLY A 69 -11.97 12.82 17.30
CA GLY A 69 -13.13 12.06 17.78
C GLY A 69 -13.30 12.12 19.29
N ASN A 70 -12.23 11.88 20.05
CA ASN A 70 -12.27 11.98 21.51
C ASN A 70 -12.55 13.41 21.99
N PHE A 71 -11.93 14.43 21.37
CA PHE A 71 -12.17 15.82 21.75
C PHE A 71 -13.65 16.20 21.61
N VAL A 72 -14.24 15.95 20.43
CA VAL A 72 -15.66 16.18 20.17
C VAL A 72 -16.53 15.39 21.15
N SER A 73 -16.18 14.12 21.38
CA SER A 73 -16.97 13.25 22.22
C SER A 73 -16.98 13.65 23.69
N VAL A 74 -15.86 14.15 24.23
CA VAL A 74 -15.79 14.68 25.60
C VAL A 74 -16.67 15.92 25.76
N ILE A 75 -16.65 16.84 24.78
CA ILE A 75 -17.51 18.03 24.80
C ILE A 75 -18.98 17.63 24.76
N LEU A 76 -19.36 16.78 23.82
CA LEU A 76 -20.75 16.31 23.69
C LEU A 76 -21.21 15.52 24.91
N ASP A 77 -20.32 14.76 25.54
CA ASP A 77 -20.64 14.04 26.77
C ASP A 77 -20.90 15.00 27.94
N ALA A 78 -20.08 16.04 28.08
CA ALA A 78 -20.28 17.07 29.10
C ALA A 78 -21.61 17.82 28.91
N ILE A 79 -21.96 18.18 27.67
CA ILE A 79 -23.24 18.81 27.33
C ILE A 79 -24.41 17.88 27.66
N ARG A 80 -24.32 16.61 27.24
CA ARG A 80 -25.34 15.58 27.49
C ARG A 80 -25.59 15.41 28.97
N LYS A 81 -24.55 15.20 29.78
CA LYS A 81 -24.68 14.97 31.23
C LYS A 81 -25.31 16.17 31.96
N LYS A 82 -24.99 17.39 31.53
CA LYS A 82 -25.47 18.62 32.19
C LYS A 82 -26.88 19.05 31.75
N TRP A 83 -27.21 18.94 30.47
CA TRP A 83 -28.43 19.55 29.91
C TRP A 83 -29.43 18.53 29.34
N LEU A 84 -28.98 17.36 28.89
CA LEU A 84 -29.79 16.41 28.12
C LEU A 84 -29.58 14.94 28.57
N PRO A 85 -29.67 14.62 29.87
CA PRO A 85 -29.23 13.31 30.40
C PRO A 85 -30.03 12.12 29.85
N ASN A 86 -31.30 12.31 29.48
CA ASN A 86 -32.17 11.26 28.97
C ASN A 86 -32.15 11.12 27.43
N MET A 87 -31.56 12.07 26.71
CA MET A 87 -31.62 12.12 25.23
C MET A 87 -30.38 11.51 24.58
N ARG A 88 -30.13 10.23 24.83
CA ARG A 88 -28.95 9.51 24.30
C ARG A 88 -28.88 9.47 22.77
N TRP A 89 -30.02 9.54 22.08
CA TRP A 89 -30.06 9.58 20.62
C TRP A 89 -29.49 10.89 20.05
N LEU A 90 -29.69 12.03 20.73
CA LEU A 90 -29.11 13.32 20.33
C LEU A 90 -27.58 13.27 20.35
N PHE A 91 -26.99 12.54 21.30
CA PHE A 91 -25.54 12.36 21.36
C PHE A 91 -25.00 11.71 20.07
N VAL A 92 -25.66 10.66 19.58
CA VAL A 92 -25.28 9.99 18.33
C VAL A 92 -25.53 10.89 17.13
N PHE A 93 -26.66 11.59 17.11
CA PHE A 93 -27.02 12.52 16.03
C PHE A 93 -26.01 13.66 15.88
N PHE A 94 -25.62 14.31 16.97
CA PHE A 94 -24.62 15.38 16.93
C PHE A 94 -23.23 14.88 16.55
N HIS A 95 -22.85 13.66 16.94
CA HIS A 95 -21.62 13.04 16.41
C HIS A 95 -21.71 12.87 14.89
N GLY A 96 -22.84 12.40 14.36
CA GLY A 96 -23.05 12.28 12.92
C GLY A 96 -22.87 13.61 12.19
N ILE A 97 -23.51 14.69 12.67
CA ILE A 97 -23.36 16.03 12.10
C ILE A 97 -21.90 16.49 12.11
N LEU A 98 -21.20 16.35 13.24
CA LEU A 98 -19.80 16.75 13.36
C LEU A 98 -18.85 15.83 12.57
N GLY A 99 -19.28 14.60 12.26
CA GLY A 99 -18.57 13.69 11.37
C GLY A 99 -18.60 14.12 9.90
N LEU A 100 -19.61 14.90 9.48
CA LEU A 100 -19.69 15.45 8.12
C LEU A 100 -18.56 16.45 7.82
N ILE A 101 -17.90 17.02 8.84
CA ILE A 101 -16.86 18.03 8.65
C ILE A 101 -15.70 17.55 7.77
N ASN A 102 -15.43 16.24 7.77
CA ASN A 102 -14.41 15.64 6.92
C ASN A 102 -14.70 15.90 5.43
N GLY A 103 -15.96 15.77 5.01
CA GLY A 103 -16.34 16.04 3.62
C GLY A 103 -16.22 17.51 3.24
N LEU A 104 -16.43 18.43 4.19
CA LEU A 104 -16.18 19.86 3.96
C LEU A 104 -14.69 20.16 3.79
N PHE A 105 -13.83 19.49 4.56
CA PHE A 105 -12.38 19.67 4.49
C PHE A 105 -11.79 19.11 3.19
N PHE A 106 -12.22 17.91 2.77
CA PHE A 106 -11.72 17.25 1.56
C PHE A 106 -12.52 17.57 0.29
N GLN A 107 -13.58 18.39 0.41
CA GLN A 107 -14.50 18.73 -0.69
C GLN A 107 -15.09 17.50 -1.40
N ASP A 108 -15.33 16.42 -0.66
CA ASP A 108 -15.82 15.15 -1.18
C ASP A 108 -17.04 14.65 -0.39
N THR A 109 -18.14 14.40 -1.11
CA THR A 109 -19.42 14.00 -0.54
C THR A 109 -19.38 12.59 0.06
N TYR A 110 -18.63 11.66 -0.55
CA TYR A 110 -18.49 10.30 -0.03
C TYR A 110 -17.69 10.29 1.26
N LEU A 111 -16.60 11.06 1.34
CA LEU A 111 -15.85 11.25 2.57
C LEU A 111 -16.69 11.90 3.68
N ALA A 112 -17.64 12.77 3.33
CA ALA A 112 -18.64 13.29 4.28
C ALA A 112 -19.46 12.15 4.90
N TYR A 113 -20.03 11.28 4.07
CA TYR A 113 -20.86 10.18 4.52
C TYR A 113 -20.07 9.14 5.32
N TYR A 114 -18.83 8.83 4.92
CA TYR A 114 -17.96 7.95 5.70
C TYR A 114 -17.60 8.56 7.05
N GLY A 115 -17.30 9.86 7.10
CA GLY A 115 -17.04 10.59 8.35
C GLY A 115 -18.25 10.58 9.29
N MET A 116 -19.45 10.83 8.76
CA MET A 116 -20.70 10.74 9.53
C MET A 116 -20.92 9.33 10.09
N ALA A 117 -20.80 8.30 9.25
CA ALA A 117 -20.99 6.91 9.65
C ALA A 117 -19.97 6.49 10.73
N ALA A 118 -18.70 6.87 10.56
CA ALA A 118 -17.64 6.62 11.53
C ALA A 118 -17.92 7.28 12.89
N ALA A 119 -18.36 8.54 12.88
CA ALA A 119 -18.68 9.28 14.10
C ALA A 119 -19.92 8.71 14.82
N MET A 120 -20.94 8.28 14.07
CA MET A 120 -22.10 7.59 14.64
C MET A 120 -21.73 6.24 15.24
N LEU A 121 -20.90 5.45 14.55
CA LEU A 121 -20.39 4.18 15.06
C LEU A 121 -19.60 4.39 16.36
N TYR A 122 -18.71 5.39 16.40
CA TYR A 122 -17.98 5.78 17.60
C TYR A 122 -18.95 6.07 18.76
N ALA A 123 -19.96 6.92 18.53
CA ALA A 123 -20.92 7.30 19.56
C ALA A 123 -21.73 6.11 20.07
N CYS A 124 -22.16 5.21 19.18
CA CYS A 124 -22.86 3.98 19.55
C CYS A 124 -21.99 3.07 20.42
N ILE A 125 -20.72 2.88 20.06
CA ILE A 125 -19.77 2.08 20.84
C ILE A 125 -19.51 2.73 22.20
N ASP A 126 -19.31 4.05 22.27
CA ASP A 126 -19.08 4.78 23.52
C ASP A 126 -20.26 4.61 24.50
N LEU A 127 -21.49 4.78 24.01
CA LEU A 127 -22.71 4.57 24.80
C LEU A 127 -22.88 3.11 25.24
N TRP A 128 -22.48 2.17 24.39
CA TRP A 128 -22.56 0.75 24.72
C TRP A 128 -21.54 0.37 25.81
N ILE A 129 -20.31 0.87 25.71
CA ILE A 129 -19.26 0.66 26.71
C ILE A 129 -19.66 1.28 28.04
N GLU A 130 -20.15 2.52 28.05
CA GLU A 130 -20.69 3.19 29.24
C GLU A 130 -21.69 2.29 29.97
N ARG A 131 -22.73 1.81 29.26
CA ARG A 131 -23.74 0.91 29.85
C ARG A 131 -23.20 -0.42 30.35
N ARG A 132 -22.11 -0.93 29.76
CA ARG A 132 -21.50 -2.21 30.16
C ARG A 132 -20.67 -2.02 31.42
N ILE A 133 -19.85 -0.97 31.48
CA ILE A 133 -19.04 -0.65 32.66
C ILE A 133 -19.94 -0.34 33.86
N ASP A 134 -21.01 0.46 33.66
CA ASP A 134 -21.99 0.78 34.71
C ASP A 134 -22.72 -0.47 35.26
N ARG A 135 -22.71 -1.57 34.49
CA ARG A 135 -23.29 -2.87 34.87
C ARG A 135 -22.22 -3.91 35.25
N GLU A 136 -20.97 -3.48 35.44
CA GLU A 136 -19.81 -4.32 35.75
C GLU A 136 -19.58 -5.46 34.75
N LYS A 137 -20.01 -5.26 33.49
CA LYS A 137 -19.84 -6.25 32.42
C LYS A 137 -18.57 -5.99 31.63
N SER A 138 -17.86 -7.07 31.31
CA SER A 138 -16.65 -7.03 30.49
C SER A 138 -16.89 -6.39 29.11
N THR A 139 -15.98 -5.52 28.70
CA THR A 139 -15.93 -4.87 27.37
C THR A 139 -14.85 -5.46 26.47
N LYS A 140 -14.04 -6.41 26.98
CA LYS A 140 -12.90 -7.03 26.28
C LYS A 140 -13.26 -7.66 24.94
N VAL A 141 -14.51 -8.09 24.79
CA VAL A 141 -15.04 -8.69 23.56
C VAL A 141 -14.89 -7.76 22.35
N LEU A 142 -15.01 -6.44 22.53
CA LEU A 142 -14.81 -5.46 21.45
C LEU A 142 -13.37 -5.40 20.93
N LEU A 143 -12.40 -5.82 21.73
CA LEU A 143 -11.00 -5.83 21.34
C LEU A 143 -10.59 -7.22 20.81
N ILE A 144 -11.13 -8.29 21.38
CA ILE A 144 -10.76 -9.66 21.02
C ILE A 144 -11.39 -10.10 19.69
N ILE A 145 -12.69 -9.84 19.47
CA ILE A 145 -13.37 -10.30 18.25
C ILE A 145 -12.69 -9.75 16.99
N PRO A 146 -12.39 -8.45 16.88
CA PRO A 146 -11.78 -7.93 15.67
C PRO A 146 -10.38 -8.51 15.40
N LEU A 147 -9.58 -8.77 16.44
CA LEU A 147 -8.28 -9.43 16.31
C LEU A 147 -8.40 -10.86 15.76
N ILE A 148 -9.39 -11.62 16.25
CA ILE A 148 -9.67 -12.97 15.74
C ILE A 148 -10.10 -12.90 14.27
N LEU A 149 -11.00 -11.97 13.92
CA LEU A 149 -11.43 -11.78 12.53
C LEU A 149 -10.26 -11.43 11.61
N LEU A 150 -9.38 -10.53 12.03
CA LEU A 150 -8.18 -10.18 11.27
C LEU A 150 -7.27 -11.39 11.03
N LEU A 151 -7.00 -12.18 12.07
CA LEU A 151 -6.17 -13.40 11.96
C LEU A 151 -6.80 -14.45 11.04
N LEU A 152 -8.12 -14.65 11.14
CA LEU A 152 -8.84 -15.60 10.28
C LEU A 152 -8.84 -15.13 8.83
N SER A 153 -9.15 -13.86 8.57
CA SER A 153 -9.15 -13.30 7.22
C SER A 153 -7.77 -13.33 6.60
N TRP A 154 -6.74 -12.94 7.36
CA TRP A 154 -5.34 -13.05 6.92
C TRP A 154 -5.00 -14.50 6.56
N SER A 155 -5.31 -15.46 7.43
CA SER A 155 -4.99 -16.88 7.19
C SER A 155 -5.69 -17.44 5.97
N ILE A 156 -6.96 -17.08 5.76
CA ILE A 156 -7.74 -17.51 4.59
C ILE A 156 -7.16 -16.90 3.32
N LEU A 157 -6.90 -15.60 3.30
CA LEU A 157 -6.35 -14.90 2.13
C LEU A 157 -4.96 -15.40 1.76
N GLU A 158 -4.11 -15.64 2.76
CA GLU A 158 -2.79 -16.20 2.55
C GLU A 158 -2.86 -17.63 1.99
N ALA A 159 -3.79 -18.45 2.49
CA ALA A 159 -3.98 -19.82 2.01
C ALA A 159 -4.51 -19.90 0.57
N ILE A 160 -5.31 -18.92 0.12
CA ILE A 160 -5.83 -18.87 -1.26
C ILE A 160 -4.99 -18.02 -2.20
N SER A 161 -3.94 -17.37 -1.68
CA SER A 161 -3.06 -16.52 -2.50
C SER A 161 -2.40 -17.36 -3.60
N PRO A 162 -2.36 -16.86 -4.85
CA PRO A 162 -1.65 -17.55 -5.92
C PRO A 162 -0.19 -17.78 -5.55
N SER A 163 0.42 -18.85 -6.06
CA SER A 163 1.87 -19.04 -5.91
C SER A 163 2.64 -17.90 -6.56
N LEU A 164 3.82 -17.58 -6.03
CA LEU A 164 4.74 -16.60 -6.62
C LEU A 164 4.83 -16.78 -8.16
N PRO A 165 4.40 -15.78 -8.96
CA PRO A 165 4.36 -15.91 -10.42
C PRO A 165 5.77 -16.11 -10.96
N PRO A 166 6.03 -16.98 -11.94
CA PRO A 166 7.38 -17.36 -12.36
C PRO A 166 8.19 -16.16 -12.91
N PHE A 167 9.49 -16.08 -12.59
CA PHE A 167 10.36 -15.03 -13.10
C PHE A 167 10.71 -15.33 -14.56
N THR A 168 10.26 -14.47 -15.47
CA THR A 168 10.41 -14.66 -16.91
C THR A 168 11.69 -14.03 -17.44
N LYS A 169 11.99 -14.30 -18.72
CA LYS A 169 13.12 -13.66 -19.41
C LYS A 169 12.82 -12.19 -19.69
N GLU A 170 11.55 -11.84 -19.87
CA GLU A 170 11.06 -10.48 -20.02
C GLU A 170 11.27 -9.69 -18.73
N ASP A 171 10.84 -10.23 -17.58
CA ASP A 171 11.01 -9.59 -16.27
C ASP A 171 12.50 -9.33 -15.97
N ALA A 172 13.38 -10.25 -16.39
CA ALA A 172 14.81 -10.09 -16.21
C ALA A 172 15.41 -8.97 -17.07
N ILE A 173 14.90 -8.78 -18.29
CA ILE A 173 15.34 -7.67 -19.16
C ILE A 173 14.82 -6.36 -18.59
N GLU A 174 13.53 -6.29 -18.27
CA GLU A 174 12.89 -5.10 -17.70
C GLU A 174 13.59 -4.66 -16.42
N PHE A 175 13.87 -5.59 -15.51
CA PHE A 175 14.60 -5.28 -14.28
C PHE A 175 16.02 -4.78 -14.56
N ALA A 176 16.73 -5.36 -15.55
CA ALA A 176 18.06 -4.92 -15.94
C ALA A 176 18.08 -3.54 -16.65
N THR A 177 16.98 -3.15 -17.30
CA THR A 177 16.83 -1.86 -18.02
C THR A 177 16.07 -0.81 -17.22
N SER A 178 15.71 -1.08 -15.95
CA SER A 178 14.91 -0.18 -15.11
C SER A 178 15.69 1.01 -14.52
N GLY A 179 17.01 1.02 -14.66
CA GLY A 179 17.87 2.08 -14.12
C GLY A 179 18.06 3.21 -15.13
N GLU A 180 17.48 4.37 -14.85
CA GLU A 180 17.64 5.57 -15.68
C GLU A 180 19.06 6.17 -15.60
N GLY A 181 19.50 6.81 -16.69
CA GLY A 181 20.77 7.52 -16.78
C GLY A 181 21.97 6.61 -17.00
N THR A 182 21.74 5.38 -17.48
CA THR A 182 22.80 4.41 -17.75
C THR A 182 22.97 4.17 -19.25
N ASP A 183 24.13 3.67 -19.65
CA ASP A 183 24.38 3.27 -21.05
C ASP A 183 23.51 2.09 -21.51
N ILE A 184 22.79 1.45 -20.58
CA ILE A 184 21.79 0.40 -20.83
C ILE A 184 20.50 0.98 -21.42
N ASP A 185 20.15 2.25 -21.14
CA ASP A 185 18.94 2.93 -21.66
C ASP A 185 18.94 3.04 -23.19
N LEU A 186 20.12 2.94 -23.78
CA LEU A 186 20.33 2.98 -25.22
C LEU A 186 19.92 1.66 -25.92
N PHE A 187 19.74 0.57 -25.17
CA PHE A 187 19.40 -0.75 -25.68
C PHE A 187 17.88 -0.98 -25.68
N PRO A 188 17.38 -1.92 -26.51
CA PRO A 188 15.98 -2.33 -26.45
C PRO A 188 15.56 -2.81 -25.05
N ASP A 189 14.41 -2.30 -24.59
CA ASP A 189 13.70 -2.67 -23.35
C ASP A 189 13.11 -4.09 -23.40
N LYS A 190 13.09 -4.70 -24.59
CA LYS A 190 12.61 -6.07 -24.84
C LYS A 190 13.65 -6.88 -25.60
N ALA A 191 13.53 -8.20 -25.50
CA ALA A 191 14.38 -9.10 -26.28
C ALA A 191 14.24 -8.80 -27.79
N GLY A 192 15.33 -8.40 -28.43
CA GLY A 192 15.25 -7.90 -29.80
C GLY A 192 16.54 -7.27 -30.30
N THR A 193 16.46 -6.72 -31.51
CA THR A 193 17.55 -5.99 -32.14
C THR A 193 17.01 -4.69 -32.71
N TRP A 194 17.65 -3.59 -32.34
CA TRP A 194 17.42 -2.28 -32.93
C TRP A 194 18.57 -1.93 -33.87
N LYS A 195 18.25 -1.23 -34.97
CA LYS A 195 19.23 -0.73 -35.93
C LYS A 195 18.90 0.73 -36.23
N GLY A 196 19.93 1.56 -36.26
CA GLY A 196 19.76 2.97 -36.58
C GLY A 196 21.09 3.66 -36.83
N THR A 197 20.99 4.98 -36.96
CA THR A 197 22.17 5.84 -37.10
C THR A 197 22.23 6.77 -35.89
N PHE A 198 23.39 6.88 -35.26
CA PHE A 198 23.61 7.75 -34.10
C PHE A 198 24.90 8.54 -34.32
N GLU A 199 24.84 9.88 -34.33
CA GLU A 199 26.02 10.74 -34.55
C GLU A 199 26.84 10.35 -35.81
N GLY A 200 26.19 9.86 -36.86
CA GLY A 200 26.82 9.38 -38.11
C GLY A 200 27.31 7.92 -38.09
N TYR A 201 27.26 7.23 -36.95
CA TYR A 201 27.58 5.80 -36.83
C TYR A 201 26.38 4.95 -37.19
N HIS A 202 26.58 3.89 -37.98
CA HIS A 202 25.57 2.84 -38.14
C HIS A 202 25.69 1.88 -36.98
N VAL A 203 24.64 1.79 -36.17
CA VAL A 203 24.61 1.07 -34.90
C VAL A 203 23.55 -0.03 -34.96
N GLN A 204 23.92 -1.21 -34.46
CA GLN A 204 23.02 -2.32 -34.22
C GLN A 204 23.15 -2.73 -32.75
N ARG A 205 22.08 -2.55 -31.99
CA ARG A 205 22.00 -2.95 -30.58
C ARG A 205 21.09 -4.16 -30.44
N SER A 206 21.44 -5.08 -29.55
CA SER A 206 20.61 -6.24 -29.27
C SER A 206 20.58 -6.56 -27.78
N THR A 207 19.39 -6.92 -27.32
CA THR A 207 19.13 -7.36 -25.95
C THR A 207 18.67 -8.80 -26.01
N ARG A 208 19.34 -9.69 -25.25
CA ARG A 208 18.99 -11.10 -25.17
C ARG A 208 19.06 -11.57 -23.73
N ALA A 209 18.17 -12.48 -23.35
CA ALA A 209 18.20 -13.13 -22.05
C ALA A 209 18.30 -14.65 -22.22
N LYS A 210 19.26 -15.25 -21.52
CA LYS A 210 19.45 -16.71 -21.47
C LYS A 210 19.18 -17.22 -20.06
N LYS A 211 18.28 -18.20 -19.93
CA LYS A 211 18.01 -18.86 -18.65
C LYS A 211 19.25 -19.64 -18.20
N LEU A 212 19.73 -19.34 -16.99
CA LEU A 212 20.81 -20.08 -16.32
C LEU A 212 20.23 -21.07 -15.30
N ASN A 213 19.18 -20.69 -14.57
CA ASN A 213 18.50 -21.53 -13.58
C ASN A 213 17.02 -21.12 -13.44
N LYS A 214 16.26 -21.74 -12.51
CA LYS A 214 14.80 -21.57 -12.32
C LYS A 214 14.35 -20.11 -12.30
N GLU A 215 15.15 -19.19 -11.73
CA GLU A 215 14.87 -17.75 -11.64
C GLU A 215 16.14 -16.90 -11.81
N LEU A 216 17.12 -17.42 -12.57
CA LEU A 216 18.36 -16.71 -12.85
C LEU A 216 18.56 -16.64 -14.36
N TYR A 217 18.67 -15.42 -14.87
CA TYR A 217 18.90 -15.14 -16.28
C TYR A 217 20.23 -14.42 -16.46
N LEU A 218 20.89 -14.70 -17.58
CA LEU A 218 21.98 -13.90 -18.09
C LEU A 218 21.40 -12.97 -19.15
N VAL A 219 21.29 -11.68 -18.82
CA VAL A 219 20.90 -10.63 -19.76
C VAL A 219 22.16 -10.12 -20.42
N THR A 220 22.21 -10.16 -21.75
CA THR A 220 23.33 -9.72 -22.56
C THR A 220 22.88 -8.57 -23.45
N PHE A 221 23.58 -7.45 -23.33
CA PHE A 221 23.50 -6.31 -24.22
C PHE A 221 24.69 -6.35 -25.17
N GLU A 222 24.42 -6.31 -26.47
CA GLU A 222 25.45 -6.34 -27.51
C GLU A 222 25.22 -5.21 -28.49
N GLU A 223 26.25 -4.40 -28.72
CA GLU A 223 26.27 -3.33 -29.69
C GLU A 223 27.37 -3.56 -30.74
N ASN A 224 26.98 -3.43 -32.01
CA ASN A 224 27.90 -3.39 -33.14
C ASN A 224 27.78 -2.00 -33.79
N TRP A 225 28.89 -1.31 -33.98
CA TRP A 225 28.90 0.02 -34.60
C TRP A 225 29.93 0.13 -35.72
N THR A 226 29.60 0.92 -36.74
CA THR A 226 30.48 1.16 -37.89
C THR A 226 30.41 2.62 -38.34
N HIS A 227 31.56 3.19 -38.69
CA HIS A 227 31.69 4.52 -39.27
C HIS A 227 32.86 4.54 -40.25
N GLY A 228 32.55 4.57 -41.56
CA GLY A 228 33.53 4.42 -42.63
C GLY A 228 34.29 3.10 -42.52
N LYS A 229 35.62 3.17 -42.27
CA LYS A 229 36.48 1.98 -42.07
C LYS A 229 36.58 1.53 -40.61
N ARG A 230 36.08 2.33 -39.65
CA ARG A 230 36.12 1.99 -38.23
C ARG A 230 34.92 1.12 -37.89
N LYS A 231 35.16 0.04 -37.14
CA LYS A 231 34.14 -0.84 -36.61
C LYS A 231 34.48 -1.20 -35.17
N GLY A 232 33.48 -1.41 -34.36
CA GLY A 232 33.64 -1.89 -33.00
C GLY A 232 32.48 -2.76 -32.58
N HIS A 233 32.71 -3.47 -31.50
CA HIS A 233 31.79 -4.40 -30.89
C HIS A 233 31.90 -4.21 -29.38
N TYR A 234 30.77 -4.09 -28.71
CA TYR A 234 30.69 -3.88 -27.27
C TYR A 234 29.65 -4.83 -26.69
N VAL A 235 30.01 -5.50 -25.59
CA VAL A 235 29.13 -6.47 -24.92
C VAL A 235 29.15 -6.22 -23.43
N MET A 236 27.96 -6.21 -22.84
CA MET A 236 27.76 -6.25 -21.39
C MET A 236 26.86 -7.42 -21.04
N SER A 237 27.10 -8.05 -19.90
CA SER A 237 26.27 -9.14 -19.41
C SER A 237 26.04 -9.04 -17.91
N TYR A 238 24.80 -9.28 -17.51
CA TYR A 238 24.32 -9.21 -16.14
C TYR A 238 23.62 -10.51 -15.76
N LYS A 239 23.92 -11.00 -14.56
CA LYS A 239 23.14 -12.04 -13.91
C LYS A 239 22.00 -11.38 -13.16
N VAL A 240 20.79 -11.74 -13.55
CA VAL A 240 19.56 -11.13 -13.07
C VAL A 240 18.66 -12.19 -12.44
N ASN A 241 18.26 -11.95 -11.20
CA ASN A 241 17.18 -12.65 -10.52
C ASN A 241 16.16 -11.62 -10.02
N ARG A 242 15.08 -12.08 -9.38
CA ARG A 242 13.98 -11.22 -8.90
C ARG A 242 14.39 -10.07 -7.96
N SER A 243 15.55 -10.17 -7.32
CA SER A 243 15.93 -9.26 -6.23
C SER A 243 17.28 -8.59 -6.45
N SER A 244 18.00 -8.93 -7.52
CA SER A 244 19.35 -8.42 -7.74
C SER A 244 19.76 -8.48 -9.21
N VAL A 245 20.52 -7.45 -9.59
CA VAL A 245 21.31 -7.39 -10.82
C VAL A 245 22.78 -7.43 -10.40
N SER A 246 23.55 -8.34 -10.99
CA SER A 246 24.99 -8.44 -10.74
C SER A 246 25.77 -8.48 -12.05
N GLY A 247 26.81 -7.67 -12.15
CA GLY A 247 27.71 -7.68 -13.30
C GLY A 247 28.32 -9.07 -13.49
N TYR A 248 28.16 -9.65 -14.67
CA TYR A 248 28.76 -10.93 -15.03
C TYR A 248 30.05 -10.75 -15.83
N GLY A 249 30.05 -9.80 -16.75
CA GLY A 249 31.22 -9.47 -17.55
C GLY A 249 30.91 -8.48 -18.65
N GLY A 250 31.96 -7.90 -19.20
CA GLY A 250 31.90 -7.04 -20.38
C GLY A 250 33.13 -7.26 -21.25
N SER A 251 32.98 -7.06 -22.55
CA SER A 251 34.09 -7.19 -23.49
C SER A 251 33.90 -6.29 -24.70
N GLY A 252 34.98 -6.09 -25.45
CA GLY A 252 34.96 -5.27 -26.64
C GLY A 252 35.37 -3.82 -26.39
N THR A 253 34.99 -2.94 -27.30
CA THR A 253 35.42 -1.54 -27.32
C THR A 253 34.22 -0.64 -27.08
N THR A 254 34.26 0.11 -25.98
CA THR A 254 33.23 1.09 -25.63
C THR A 254 33.00 2.04 -26.82
N PRO A 255 31.73 2.27 -27.22
CA PRO A 255 31.44 3.15 -28.34
C PRO A 255 31.94 4.58 -28.07
N PRO A 256 32.62 5.23 -29.03
CA PRO A 256 33.28 6.52 -28.81
C PRO A 256 32.31 7.70 -28.58
N TYR A 257 31.01 7.49 -28.81
CA TYR A 257 29.97 8.51 -28.60
C TYR A 257 29.29 8.42 -27.23
N TYR A 258 29.63 7.44 -26.38
CA TYR A 258 29.03 7.31 -25.04
C TYR A 258 29.45 8.45 -24.09
N GLU A 259 30.64 9.03 -24.26
CA GLU A 259 31.11 10.17 -23.45
C GLU A 259 30.17 11.39 -23.55
N LYS A 260 29.56 11.62 -24.72
CA LYS A 260 28.63 12.74 -24.92
C LYS A 260 27.24 12.51 -24.35
N VAL A 261 26.85 11.25 -24.13
CA VAL A 261 25.52 10.85 -23.65
C VAL A 261 25.47 10.84 -22.12
N LEU A 262 26.60 10.54 -21.46
CA LEU A 262 26.71 10.50 -19.99
C LEU A 262 27.01 11.88 -19.35
N GLU A 263 27.18 12.93 -20.16
CA GLU A 263 27.37 14.33 -19.72
C GLU A 263 26.06 15.14 -19.70
N GLN A 264 24.92 14.55 -20.11
CA GLN A 264 23.59 15.16 -20.10
C GLN A 264 22.73 14.60 -18.96
#